data_AF-A0A9D3UM19-F1
#
_entry.id   AF-A0A9D3UM19-F1
#
_cell.length_a   1.000
_cell.length_b   1.000
_cell.length_c   1.000
_cell.angle_alpha   90.00
_cell.angle_beta   90.00
_cell.angle_gamma   90.00
#
_symmetry.space_group_name_H-M   'P 1'
#
loop_
_entity.id
_entity.type
_entity.pdbx_description
1 polymer ?
#
loop_
_entity_poly.entity_id
_entity_poly.type
_entity_poly.pdbx_seq_one_letter_code
_entity_poly.pdbx_strand_id
1 'polypeptide(L)' 'MLPILPPTLKRPLDRPTKVRRKESDESQITERLSKRGVDMRFNKCKRISNNKRNCKWEVGQNIPVKRHKVGVHNQVVAPT' A
#
# COMPACT_ATOMS: atom_id res chain seq x y z
N MET A 1 33.17 38.45 34.35
CA MET A 1 31.86 37.93 33.87
C MET A 1 32.12 36.67 33.09
N LEU A 2 31.56 35.54 33.54
CA LEU A 2 31.69 34.27 32.82
C LEU A 2 30.76 34.27 31.60
N PRO A 3 31.24 33.97 30.37
CA PRO A 3 30.37 33.86 29.21
C PRO A 3 29.36 32.73 29.41
N ILE A 4 28.08 33.03 29.27
CA ILE A 4 27.02 32.01 29.31
C ILE A 4 27.03 31.30 27.96
N LEU A 5 27.46 30.04 27.96
CA LEU A 5 27.44 29.22 26.76
C LEU A 5 25.98 28.80 26.46
N PRO A 6 25.53 28.88 25.20
CA PRO A 6 24.18 28.44 24.85
C PRO A 6 23.99 26.94 25.13
N PRO A 7 22.77 26.52 25.48
CA PRO A 7 22.46 25.13 25.76
C PRO A 7 22.64 24.26 24.50
N THR A 8 23.23 23.08 24.68
CA THR A 8 23.43 22.13 23.59
C THR A 8 22.08 21.55 23.16
N LEU A 9 21.64 21.88 21.94
CA LEU A 9 20.40 21.34 21.38
C LEU A 9 20.55 19.84 21.07
N LYS A 10 19.90 18.99 21.87
CA LYS A 10 19.82 17.55 21.59
C LYS A 10 18.74 17.27 20.54
N ARG A 11 19.03 16.38 19.59
CA ARG A 11 18.01 15.88 18.67
C ARG A 11 17.07 14.93 19.42
N PRO A 12 15.75 15.02 19.21
CA PRO A 12 14.82 14.04 19.77
C PRO A 12 15.12 12.66 19.19
N LEU A 13 15.04 11.64 20.06
CA LEU A 13 15.44 10.26 19.75
C LEU A 13 14.67 9.66 18.56
N ASP A 14 13.42 10.08 18.40
CA ASP A 14 12.49 9.59 17.38
C ASP A 14 12.68 10.28 16.01
N ARG A 15 13.57 11.27 15.92
CA ARG A 15 13.78 12.01 14.68
C ARG A 15 14.81 11.30 13.81
N PRO A 16 14.43 10.78 12.63
CA PRO A 16 15.37 10.13 11.74
C PRO A 16 16.48 11.10 11.33
N THR A 17 17.73 10.62 11.42
CA THR A 17 18.90 11.39 11.02
C THR A 17 19.08 11.28 9.51
N LYS A 18 19.09 12.43 8.82
CA LYS A 18 19.40 12.49 7.40
C LYS A 18 20.86 12.06 7.20
N VAL A 19 21.06 10.99 6.43
CA VAL A 19 22.40 10.53 6.03
C VAL A 19 23.04 11.59 5.14
N ARG A 20 24.29 11.98 5.45
CA ARG A 20 25.08 12.89 4.60
C ARG A 20 25.43 12.18 3.30
N ARG A 21 25.46 12.90 2.18
CA ARG A 21 26.03 12.37 0.94
C ARG A 21 27.51 12.06 1.15
N LYS A 22 27.95 10.88 0.73
CA LYS A 22 29.39 10.55 0.67
C LYS A 22 30.05 11.37 -0.44
N GLU A 23 31.30 11.76 -0.22
CA GLU A 23 32.15 12.38 -1.23
C GLU A 23 32.57 11.34 -2.28
N SER A 24 33.05 11.76 -3.46
CA SER A 24 33.39 10.85 -4.57
C SER A 24 34.42 9.78 -4.21
N ASP A 25 35.32 10.09 -3.27
CA ASP A 25 36.42 9.22 -2.87
C ASP A 25 36.05 8.29 -1.70
N GLU A 26 34.86 8.47 -1.11
CA GLU A 26 34.38 7.61 -0.04
C GLU A 26 33.72 6.35 -0.61
N SER A 27 34.27 5.17 -0.28
CA SER A 27 33.65 3.90 -0.65
C SER A 27 32.25 3.77 -0.04
N GLN A 28 31.27 3.42 -0.87
CA GLN A 28 29.90 3.16 -0.46
C GLN A 28 29.81 1.70 0.03
N ILE A 29 29.88 1.51 1.34
CA ILE A 29 29.85 0.18 1.99
C ILE A 29 28.45 -0.45 1.89
N THR A 30 27.40 0.36 1.71
CA THR A 30 26.03 -0.12 1.56
C THR A 30 25.80 -0.66 0.15
N GLU A 31 25.70 -1.99 0.04
CA GLU A 31 25.26 -2.68 -1.16
C GLU A 31 23.91 -2.11 -1.64
N ARG A 32 23.81 -1.77 -2.93
CA ARG A 32 22.54 -1.36 -3.53
C ARG A 32 21.61 -2.58 -3.53
N LEU A 33 20.61 -2.57 -2.66
CA LEU A 33 19.57 -3.58 -2.66
C LEU A 33 18.86 -3.58 -4.02
N SER A 34 19.17 -4.58 -4.83
CA SER A 34 18.55 -4.80 -6.14
C SER A 34 17.36 -5.73 -5.96
N LYS A 35 16.17 -5.29 -6.41
CA LYS A 35 15.00 -6.19 -6.52
C LYS A 35 15.02 -7.03 -7.80
N ARG A 36 16.09 -6.94 -8.59
CA ARG A 36 16.22 -7.65 -9.87
C ARG A 36 16.31 -9.15 -9.60
N GLY A 37 15.39 -9.92 -10.16
CA GLY A 37 15.30 -11.37 -9.94
C GLY A 37 14.40 -11.82 -8.79
N VAL A 38 13.73 -10.89 -8.07
CA VAL A 38 12.76 -11.26 -7.04
C VAL A 38 11.38 -11.49 -7.65
N ASP A 39 10.97 -12.75 -7.76
CA ASP A 39 9.63 -13.14 -8.19
C ASP A 39 8.60 -12.94 -7.07
N MET A 40 7.87 -11.84 -7.14
CA MET A 40 6.77 -11.57 -6.22
C MET A 40 5.54 -12.42 -6.57
N ARG A 41 5.05 -13.19 -5.58
CA ARG A 41 3.85 -14.03 -5.71
C ARG A 41 2.72 -13.45 -4.85
N PHE A 42 1.51 -13.41 -5.38
CA PHE A 42 0.35 -13.06 -4.58
C PHE A 42 -0.12 -14.26 -3.74
N ASN A 43 -0.16 -14.12 -2.42
CA ASN A 43 -0.34 -15.24 -1.47
C ASN A 43 -1.57 -16.11 -1.75
N LYS A 44 -2.70 -15.52 -2.15
CA LYS A 44 -3.94 -16.29 -2.41
C LYS A 44 -3.83 -17.21 -3.62
N CYS A 45 -3.11 -16.78 -4.65
CA CYS A 45 -3.15 -17.42 -5.96
C CYS A 45 -1.81 -18.08 -6.31
N LYS A 46 -0.76 -17.79 -5.54
CA LYS A 46 0.59 -18.35 -5.59
C LYS A 46 1.28 -18.31 -6.96
N ARG A 47 0.69 -17.60 -7.93
CA ARG A 47 1.22 -17.39 -9.28
C ARG A 47 2.16 -16.19 -9.28
N ILE A 48 3.29 -16.36 -9.98
CA ILE A 48 4.26 -15.31 -10.27
C ILE A 48 3.60 -14.28 -11.20
N SER A 49 3.96 -13.00 -11.06
CA SER A 49 3.50 -11.88 -11.90
C SER A 49 2.01 -11.48 -11.75
N ASN A 50 1.17 -12.30 -11.12
CA ASN A 50 -0.22 -11.95 -10.86
C ASN A 50 -0.35 -11.12 -9.59
N ASN A 51 -0.94 -9.93 -9.72
CA ASN A 51 -1.35 -9.11 -8.58
C ASN A 51 -2.79 -9.46 -8.16
N LYS A 52 -3.27 -8.84 -7.07
CA LYS A 52 -4.63 -9.04 -6.55
C LYS A 52 -5.73 -8.81 -7.61
N ARG A 53 -5.52 -7.86 -8.53
CA ARG A 53 -6.51 -7.50 -9.57
C ARG A 53 -6.58 -8.53 -10.70
N ASN A 54 -5.45 -9.11 -11.08
CA ASN A 54 -5.38 -10.12 -12.15
C ASN A 54 -5.48 -11.56 -11.65
N CYS A 55 -5.63 -11.75 -10.33
CA CYS A 55 -5.86 -13.08 -9.83
C CYS A 55 -7.28 -13.55 -10.18
N LYS A 56 -7.37 -14.46 -11.16
CA LYS A 56 -8.61 -15.13 -11.58
C LYS A 56 -9.12 -16.21 -10.61
N TRP A 57 -8.66 -16.25 -9.35
CA TRP A 57 -9.32 -17.09 -8.35
C TRP A 57 -10.74 -16.55 -8.14
N GLU A 58 -11.68 -17.48 -8.09
CA GLU A 58 -13.12 -17.29 -8.19
C GLU A 58 -13.64 -16.00 -7.54
N VAL A 59 -13.98 -15.01 -8.37
CA VAL A 59 -15.08 -14.06 -8.10
C VAL A 59 -16.40 -14.81 -8.33
N GLY A 60 -16.53 -15.94 -7.66
CA GLY A 60 -17.53 -16.96 -7.94
C GLY A 60 -18.06 -17.58 -6.66
N GLN A 61 -18.14 -16.79 -5.58
CA GLN A 61 -19.13 -17.05 -4.55
C GLN A 61 -20.52 -16.96 -5.22
N ASN A 62 -21.06 -18.09 -5.67
CA ASN A 62 -22.52 -18.23 -5.79
C ASN A 62 -23.09 -18.36 -4.37
N ILE A 63 -22.99 -17.30 -3.57
CA ILE A 63 -23.85 -17.14 -2.41
C ILE A 63 -25.17 -16.62 -2.99
N PRO A 64 -26.28 -17.37 -2.91
CA PRO A 64 -27.58 -16.86 -3.32
C PRO A 64 -27.96 -15.72 -2.39
N VAL A 65 -27.66 -14.49 -2.79
CA VAL A 65 -28.11 -13.30 -2.07
C VAL A 65 -29.62 -13.21 -2.28
N LYS A 66 -30.43 -13.43 -1.23
CA LYS A 66 -31.88 -13.20 -1.28
C LYS A 66 -32.13 -11.73 -1.58
N ARG A 67 -32.47 -11.41 -2.83
CA ARG A 67 -32.88 -10.06 -3.25
C ARG A 67 -34.33 -9.83 -2.82
N HIS A 68 -34.58 -8.77 -2.06
CA HIS A 68 -35.94 -8.33 -1.74
C HIS A 68 -36.61 -7.85 -3.04
N LYS A 69 -37.76 -8.43 -3.41
CA LYS A 69 -38.56 -7.97 -4.54
C LYS A 69 -39.34 -6.74 -4.08
N VAL A 70 -38.89 -5.54 -4.44
CA VAL A 70 -39.71 -4.32 -4.31
C VAL A 70 -40.67 -4.30 -5.49
N GLY A 71 -41.95 -4.55 -5.22
CA GLY A 71 -43.02 -4.49 -6.22
C GLY A 71 -43.25 -3.04 -6.65
N VAL A 72 -43.14 -2.77 -7.95
CA VAL A 72 -43.61 -1.51 -8.54
C VAL A 72 -45.03 -1.75 -9.03
N HIS A 73 -46.01 -1.20 -8.33
CA HIS A 73 -47.40 -1.18 -8.80
C HIS A 73 -47.55 -0.05 -9.81
N ASN A 74 -47.64 -0.39 -11.10
CA ASN A 74 -48.10 0.56 -12.10
C ASN A 74 -49.60 0.34 -12.29
N GLN A 75 -50.38 1.39 -12.00
CA GLN A 75 -51.81 1.43 -12.23
C GLN A 75 -52.02 1.75 -13.72
N VAL A 76 -52.64 0.83 -14.47
CA VAL A 76 -53.10 1.10 -15.83
C VAL A 76 -54.58 1.47 -15.72
N VAL A 77 -54.87 2.76 -15.85
CA VAL A 77 -56.23 3.27 -16.06
C VAL A 77 -56.57 3.05 -17.54
N ALA A 78 -57.61 2.28 -17.82
CA ALA A 78 -58.19 2.14 -19.16
C ALA A 78 -59.19 3.27 -19.41
N PRO A 79 -59.24 3.88 -20.60
CA PRO A 79 -60.41 4.59 -21.08
C PRO A 79 -61.33 3.66 -21.87
N THR A 80 -62.61 3.97 -21.73
CA THR A 80 -63.85 3.28 -22.13
C THR A 80 -64.09 3.25 -23.63
#